data_AF-A0A933A631-F1
#
_entry.id   AF-A0A933A631-F1
#
_cell.length_a   1.000
_cell.length_b   1.000
_cell.length_c   1.000
_cell.angle_alpha   90.00
_cell.angle_beta   90.00
_cell.angle_gamma   90.00
#
_symmetry.space_group_name_H-M   'P 1'
#
loop_
_entity.id
_entity.type
_entity.pdbx_description
1 polymer ?
#
loop_
_entity_poly.entity_id
_entity_poly.type
_entity_poly.pdbx_seq_one_letter_code
_entity_poly.pdbx_strand_id
1 'polypeptide(L)' 'SPIVRIKRFTVKPLPVEEAVEQMELLGHDFFLFINEATNRFNVVYRRRRGDYGLIDPEID' A
#
# COMPACT_ATOMS: atom_id res chain seq x y z
N SER A 1 12.15 10.69 17.87
CA SER A 1 12.98 9.77 17.08
C SER A 1 13.31 10.40 15.73
N PRO A 2 14.56 10.29 15.23
CA PRO A 2 14.91 10.85 13.93
C PRO A 2 14.28 10.06 12.78
N ILE A 3 13.96 10.73 11.67
CA ILE A 3 13.55 10.07 10.42
C ILE A 3 14.80 9.45 9.78
N VAL A 4 14.83 8.13 9.67
CA VAL A 4 16.03 7.40 9.19
C VAL A 4 15.99 7.01 7.72
N ARG A 5 14.80 7.04 7.09
CA ARG A 5 14.62 6.69 5.68
C ARG A 5 13.42 7.42 5.07
N ILE A 6 13.57 7.87 3.83
CA ILE A 6 12.48 8.42 3.02
C ILE A 6 12.33 7.52 1.78
N LYS A 7 11.13 6.95 1.58
CA LYS A 7 10.81 6.18 0.37
C LYS A 7 10.22 7.15 -0.66
N ARG A 8 10.88 7.32 -1.81
CA ARG A 8 10.39 8.10 -2.96
C ARG A 8 10.22 7.18 -4.15
N PHE A 9 9.04 7.15 -4.75
CA PHE A 9 8.73 6.35 -5.91
C PHE A 9 7.54 6.96 -6.64
N THR A 10 7.45 6.71 -7.94
CA THR A 10 6.26 7.09 -8.72
C THR A 10 5.16 6.09 -8.44
N VAL A 11 4.00 6.60 -8.05
CA VAL A 11 2.81 5.77 -7.83
C VAL A 11 1.96 5.81 -9.09
N LYS A 12 1.50 4.65 -9.55
CA LYS A 12 0.51 4.52 -10.62
C LYS A 12 -0.79 3.97 -10.03
N PRO A 13 -1.96 4.26 -10.60
CA PRO A 13 -3.19 3.56 -10.26
C PRO A 13 -3.02 2.05 -10.46
N LEU A 14 -3.46 1.26 -9.49
CA LEU A 14 -3.41 -0.20 -9.51
C LEU A 14 -4.69 -0.80 -8.91
N PRO A 15 -5.13 -1.98 -9.38
CA PRO A 15 -6.04 -2.85 -8.65
C PRO A 15 -5.47 -3.22 -7.27
N VAL A 16 -6.35 -3.56 -6.32
CA VAL A 16 -5.94 -3.96 -4.96
C VAL A 16 -5.09 -5.23 -5.00
N GLU A 17 -5.46 -6.18 -5.85
CA GLU A 17 -4.79 -7.47 -6.03
C GLU A 17 -3.35 -7.27 -6.53
N GLU A 18 -3.15 -6.41 -7.54
CA GLU A 18 -1.82 -6.08 -8.04
C GLU A 18 -0.97 -5.37 -6.97
N ALA A 19 -1.58 -4.50 -6.15
CA ALA A 19 -0.88 -3.87 -5.04
C ALA A 19 -0.39 -4.90 -4.00
N VAL A 20 -1.17 -5.95 -3.73
CA VAL A 20 -0.76 -7.08 -2.88
C VAL A 20 0.40 -7.85 -3.52
N GLU A 21 0.33 -8.17 -4.82
CA GLU A 21 1.42 -8.85 -5.52
C GLU A 21 2.73 -8.05 -5.47
N GLN A 22 2.67 -6.73 -5.70
CA GLN A 22 3.83 -5.85 -5.60
C GLN A 22 4.39 -5.80 -4.18
N MET A 23 3.52 -5.78 -3.16
CA MET A 23 3.93 -5.83 -1.76
C MET A 23 4.74 -7.10 -1.46
N GLU A 24 4.25 -8.25 -1.91
CA GLU A 24 4.88 -9.56 -1.72
C GLU A 24 6.21 -9.67 -2.48
N LEU A 25 6.27 -9.25 -3.74
CA LEU A 25 7.50 -9.27 -4.56
C LEU A 25 8.62 -8.41 -3.96
N LEU A 26 8.26 -7.29 -3.32
CA LEU A 26 9.21 -6.41 -2.65
C LEU A 26 9.56 -6.89 -1.22
N GLY A 27 8.90 -7.94 -0.72
CA GLY A 27 9.05 -8.41 0.65
C GLY A 27 8.72 -7.34 1.68
N HIS A 28 7.71 -6.50 1.41
CA HIS A 28 7.28 -5.44 2.31
C HIS A 28 6.10 -5.87 3.17
N ASP A 29 6.00 -5.33 4.39
CA ASP A 29 4.83 -5.55 5.24
C ASP A 29 3.63 -4.67 4.85
N PHE A 30 3.88 -3.60 4.08
CA PHE A 30 2.86 -2.68 3.58
C PHE A 30 3.25 -2.06 2.24
N PHE A 31 2.24 -1.66 1.47
CA PHE A 31 2.42 -1.01 0.17
C PHE A 31 1.39 0.09 -0.06
N LEU A 32 1.88 1.33 -0.23
CA LEU A 32 1.07 2.50 -0.58
C LEU A 32 0.90 2.56 -2.10
N PHE A 33 -0.33 2.71 -2.56
CA PHE A 33 -0.68 2.79 -3.98
C PHE A 33 -1.86 3.77 -4.18
N ILE A 34 -2.15 4.07 -5.45
CA ILE A 34 -3.41 4.74 -5.82
C ILE A 34 -4.35 3.63 -6.27
N ASN A 35 -5.52 3.50 -5.65
CA ASN A 35 -6.52 2.52 -6.04
C ASN A 35 -7.16 2.93 -7.36
N GLU A 36 -7.11 2.05 -8.37
CA GLU A 36 -7.64 2.32 -9.72
C GLU A 36 -9.15 2.62 -9.71
N ALA A 37 -9.93 1.95 -8.87
CA ALA A 37 -11.38 2.10 -8.85
C ALA A 37 -11.83 3.42 -8.23
N THR A 38 -11.06 3.96 -7.27
CA THR A 38 -11.45 5.16 -6.50
C THR A 38 -10.57 6.37 -6.78
N ASN A 39 -9.43 6.18 -7.45
CA ASN A 39 -8.38 7.16 -7.66
C ASN A 39 -7.88 7.82 -6.35
N ARG A 40 -7.92 7.07 -5.23
CA ARG A 40 -7.50 7.51 -3.90
C ARG A 40 -6.26 6.76 -3.44
N PHE A 41 -5.48 7.37 -2.55
CA PHE A 41 -4.38 6.66 -1.90
C PHE A 41 -4.91 5.57 -1.00
N ASN A 42 -4.41 4.35 -1.15
CA ASN A 42 -4.72 3.22 -0.27
C ASN A 42 -3.42 2.54 0.18
N VAL A 43 -3.49 1.80 1.30
CA VAL A 43 -2.38 0.97 1.77
C VAL A 43 -2.86 -0.45 1.95
N VAL A 44 -2.26 -1.40 1.21
CA VAL A 44 -2.37 -2.83 1.57
C VAL A 44 -1.30 -3.17 2.60
N TYR A 45 -1.61 -4.05 3.55
CA TYR A 45 -0.66 -4.49 4.57
C TYR A 45 -0.91 -5.93 5.02
N ARG A 46 0.15 -6.60 5.49
CA ARG A 46 0.06 -7.95 6.04
C ARG A 46 -0.43 -7.91 7.49
N ARG A 47 -1.49 -8.65 7.80
CA ARG A 47 -1.99 -8.83 9.17
C ARG A 47 -1.21 -9.94 9.88
N ARG A 48 -1.27 -9.96 11.21
CA ARG A 48 -0.55 -10.95 12.05
C ARG A 48 -0.92 -12.41 11.76
N ARG A 49 -2.07 -12.70 11.14
CA ARG A 49 -2.54 -14.05 10.84
C ARG A 49 -2.30 -14.49 9.39
N GLY A 50 -1.56 -13.69 8.61
CA GLY A 50 -1.17 -14.01 7.24
C GLY A 50 -2.16 -13.57 6.16
N ASP A 51 -3.29 -12.99 6.54
CA ASP A 51 -4.24 -12.34 5.64
C ASP A 51 -3.87 -10.86 5.39
N TYR A 52 -4.49 -10.26 4.37
CA TYR A 52 -4.23 -8.88 3.98
C TYR A 52 -5.30 -7.94 4.53
N GLY A 53 -4.90 -6.72 4.86
CA GLY A 53 -5.80 -5.61 5.16
C GLY A 53 -5.62 -4.47 4.16
N LEU A 54 -6.66 -3.64 4.05
CA LEU A 54 -6.66 -2.42 3.24
C LEU A 54 -6.97 -1.22 4.13
N ILE A 55 -6.19 -0.15 4.00
CA ILE A 55 -6.47 1.15 4.61
C ILE A 55 -6.92 2.08 3.48
N ASP A 56 -8.14 2.62 3.60
CA ASP A 56 -8.71 3.63 2.72
C ASP A 56 -8.97 4.93 3.52
N PRO A 57 -8.05 5.91 3.48
CA PRO A 57 -8.15 7.15 4.23
C PRO A 57 -9.17 8.09 3.62
N GLU A 58 -10.22 8.42 4.37
CA GLU A 58 -11.10 9.56 4.11
C GLU A 58 -10.45 10.86 4.60
N ILE A 59 -10.48 11.88 3.75
CA ILE A 59 -10.02 13.23 4.10
C ILE A 59 -11.28 14.07 4.27
N ASP A 60 -11.47 14.61 5.47
CA ASP A 60 -12.50 15.62 5.76
C ASP A 60 -12.16 16.98 5.14
#